data_AF-A0A060CB61-F1
#
_entry.id   AF-A0A060CB61-F1
#
_cell.length_a   1.000
_cell.length_b   1.000
_cell.length_c   1.000
_cell.angle_alpha   90.00
_cell.angle_beta   90.00
_cell.angle_gamma   90.00
#
_symmetry.space_group_name_H-M   'P 1'
#
loop_
_entity.id
_entity.type
_entity.pdbx_description
1 polymer ?
#
loop_
_entity_poly.entity_id
_entity_poly.type
_entity_poly.pdbx_seq_one_letter_code
_entity_poly.pdbx_strand_id
1 'polypeptide(L)'
;YAASYYFLTTHYGTCSDHYWANWDLGNIASVMAIGILCDDYEKYNFGINYFKNGIGTGQIDNLVINQFDGYPLLGQGQESGRDQGHATLCMVLASTIAEIAYNQSEDLFSYKNNKLLSFFEYTAKYNLMEDVPFVAYTNCENAQMTNISSSARGSSRPAWELIY
;
A
#
# COMPACT_ATOMS: atom_id res chain seq x y z
N TYR A 1 -17.27 -5.45 7.32
CA TYR A 1 -17.47 -6.07 5.99
C TYR A 1 -18.26 -5.18 5.04
N ALA A 2 -19.58 -4.98 5.22
CA ALA A 2 -20.43 -4.31 4.21
C ALA A 2 -19.92 -2.90 3.82
N ALA A 3 -19.50 -2.10 4.80
CA ALA A 3 -18.94 -0.77 4.54
C ALA A 3 -17.63 -0.83 3.72
N SER A 4 -16.69 -1.70 4.11
CA SER A 4 -15.40 -1.87 3.43
C SER A 4 -15.55 -2.45 2.03
N TYR A 5 -16.42 -3.45 1.86
CA TYR A 5 -16.73 -4.01 0.55
C TYR A 5 -17.39 -2.96 -0.36
N TYR A 6 -18.36 -2.22 0.17
CA TYR A 6 -19.02 -1.15 -0.58
C TYR A 6 -18.04 -0.05 -0.97
N PHE A 7 -17.14 0.35 -0.07
CA PHE A 7 -16.05 1.29 -0.39
C PHE A 7 -15.15 0.75 -1.50
N LEU A 8 -14.58 -0.45 -1.35
CA LEU A 8 -13.64 -1.02 -2.33
C LEU A 8 -14.27 -1.26 -3.71
N THR A 9 -15.58 -1.49 -3.79
CA THR A 9 -16.28 -1.75 -5.07
C THR A 9 -16.81 -0.49 -5.74
N THR A 10 -16.97 0.61 -5.02
CA THR A 10 -17.63 1.81 -5.57
C THR A 10 -16.81 3.07 -5.46
N HIS A 11 -15.84 3.14 -4.55
CA HIS A 11 -15.16 4.36 -4.12
C HIS A 11 -16.15 5.52 -3.91
N TYR A 12 -17.35 5.20 -3.43
CA TYR A 12 -18.46 6.16 -3.28
C TYR A 12 -18.77 6.98 -4.55
N GLY A 13 -18.56 6.41 -5.73
CA GLY A 13 -18.80 7.04 -7.03
C GLY A 13 -17.71 8.01 -7.47
N THR A 14 -16.55 8.04 -6.80
CA THR A 14 -15.40 8.85 -7.22
C THR A 14 -14.52 8.11 -8.23
N CYS A 15 -13.56 8.82 -8.82
CA CYS A 15 -12.47 8.21 -9.58
C CYS A 15 -11.58 7.31 -8.72
N SER A 16 -10.84 6.41 -9.38
CA SER A 16 -10.08 5.32 -8.78
C SER A 16 -8.99 5.76 -7.79
N ASP A 17 -8.39 6.93 -8.00
CA ASP A 17 -7.29 7.47 -7.20
C ASP A 17 -7.67 8.77 -6.46
N HIS A 18 -8.98 8.99 -6.27
CA HIS A 18 -9.49 10.02 -5.36
C HIS A 18 -9.00 9.76 -3.93
N TYR A 19 -9.15 8.51 -3.46
CA TYR A 19 -8.72 8.11 -2.13
C TYR A 19 -7.24 7.71 -2.13
N TRP A 20 -6.53 8.15 -1.10
CA TRP A 20 -5.14 7.79 -0.84
C TRP A 20 -5.00 6.32 -0.44
N ALA A 21 -3.84 5.72 -0.71
CA ALA A 21 -3.63 4.28 -0.57
C ALA A 21 -3.98 3.71 0.81
N ASN A 22 -3.81 4.48 1.90
CA ASN A 22 -4.17 4.02 3.23
C ASN A 22 -5.66 3.65 3.37
N TRP A 23 -6.55 4.29 2.62
CA TRP A 23 -7.99 3.99 2.64
C TRP A 23 -8.27 2.60 2.08
N ASP A 24 -7.78 2.31 0.89
CA ASP A 24 -7.93 0.99 0.28
C ASP A 24 -7.25 -0.08 1.12
N LEU A 25 -5.99 0.12 1.52
CA LEU A 25 -5.23 -0.86 2.29
C LEU A 25 -5.92 -1.21 3.61
N GLY A 26 -6.43 -0.22 4.33
CA GLY A 26 -7.19 -0.46 5.57
C GLY A 26 -8.46 -1.28 5.35
N ASN A 27 -9.18 -1.00 4.25
CA ASN A 27 -10.39 -1.74 3.90
C ASN A 27 -10.09 -3.17 3.39
N ILE A 28 -9.01 -3.37 2.63
CA ILE A 28 -8.55 -4.69 2.18
C ILE A 28 -8.20 -5.54 3.40
N ALA A 29 -7.37 -5.03 4.31
CA ALA A 29 -6.99 -5.73 5.54
C ALA A 29 -8.23 -6.10 6.37
N SER A 30 -9.19 -5.18 6.51
CA SER A 30 -10.44 -5.45 7.22
C SER A 30 -11.26 -6.57 6.57
N VAL A 31 -11.41 -6.56 5.25
CA VAL A 31 -12.16 -7.60 4.53
C VAL A 31 -11.48 -8.96 4.64
N MET A 32 -10.16 -9.02 4.50
CA MET A 32 -9.40 -10.28 4.63
C MET A 32 -9.50 -10.85 6.05
N ALA A 33 -9.28 -10.02 7.08
CA ALA A 33 -9.35 -10.44 8.48
C ALA A 33 -10.75 -10.94 8.86
N ILE A 34 -11.80 -10.25 8.42
CA ILE A 34 -13.19 -10.69 8.65
C ILE A 34 -13.48 -11.99 7.89
N GLY A 35 -12.98 -12.13 6.65
CA GLY A 35 -13.10 -13.37 5.88
C GLY A 35 -12.54 -14.57 6.65
N ILE A 36 -11.33 -14.44 7.19
CA ILE A 36 -10.70 -15.50 7.99
C ILE A 36 -11.49 -15.76 9.28
N LEU A 37 -11.86 -14.73 10.05
CA LEU A 37 -12.59 -14.88 11.31
C LEU A 37 -13.93 -15.62 11.14
N CYS A 38 -14.57 -15.46 9.98
CA CYS A 38 -15.87 -16.04 9.68
C CYS A 38 -15.81 -17.31 8.82
N ASP A 39 -14.61 -17.87 8.57
CA ASP A 39 -14.40 -18.99 7.64
C ASP A 39 -15.03 -18.74 6.24
N ASP A 40 -15.00 -17.48 5.80
CA ASP A 40 -15.59 -17.03 4.54
C ASP A 40 -14.51 -16.79 3.48
N TYR A 41 -14.29 -17.86 2.70
CA TYR A 41 -13.28 -17.92 1.66
C TYR A 41 -13.52 -16.90 0.54
N GLU A 42 -14.77 -16.62 0.18
CA GLU A 42 -15.08 -15.64 -0.87
C GLU A 42 -14.69 -14.23 -0.45
N LYS A 43 -14.92 -13.87 0.81
CA LYS A 43 -14.53 -12.56 1.37
C LYS A 43 -13.02 -12.41 1.44
N TYR A 44 -12.31 -13.42 1.92
CA TYR A 44 -10.85 -13.41 1.93
C TYR A 44 -10.29 -13.23 0.52
N ASN A 45 -10.77 -14.03 -0.44
CA ASN A 45 -10.31 -13.96 -1.83
C ASN A 45 -10.66 -12.65 -2.52
N PHE A 46 -11.78 -12.01 -2.17
CA PHE A 46 -12.06 -10.67 -2.65
C PHE A 46 -10.93 -9.70 -2.28
N GLY A 47 -10.44 -9.75 -1.04
CA GLY A 47 -9.31 -8.92 -0.58
C GLY A 47 -8.02 -9.20 -1.34
N ILE A 48 -7.64 -10.47 -1.51
CA ILE A 48 -6.47 -10.87 -2.30
C ILE A 48 -6.59 -10.40 -3.74
N ASN A 49 -7.74 -10.64 -4.37
CA ASN A 49 -7.97 -10.22 -5.75
C ASN A 49 -7.95 -8.70 -5.88
N TYR A 50 -8.48 -7.96 -4.91
CA TYR A 50 -8.41 -6.50 -4.92
C TYR A 50 -6.96 -6.01 -4.81
N PHE A 51 -6.16 -6.57 -3.91
CA PHE A 51 -4.75 -6.20 -3.78
C PHE A 51 -3.96 -6.44 -5.08
N LYS A 52 -4.26 -7.54 -5.80
CA LYS A 52 -3.57 -7.89 -7.06
C LYS A 52 -4.11 -7.11 -8.27
N ASN A 53 -5.43 -6.97 -8.38
CA ASN A 53 -6.16 -6.60 -9.60
C ASN A 53 -7.23 -5.51 -9.40
N GLY A 54 -7.31 -4.90 -8.22
CA GLY A 54 -8.27 -3.84 -7.89
C GLY A 54 -8.03 -2.56 -8.70
N ILE A 55 -9.02 -1.67 -8.68
CA ILE A 55 -8.97 -0.42 -9.44
C ILE A 55 -8.31 0.73 -8.68
N GLY A 56 -8.34 0.70 -7.35
CA GLY A 56 -7.94 1.80 -6.50
C GLY A 56 -6.47 1.77 -6.07
N THR A 57 -6.10 2.71 -5.21
CA THR A 57 -4.72 2.96 -4.78
C THR A 57 -4.14 1.89 -3.85
N GLY A 58 -4.96 0.97 -3.34
CA GLY A 58 -4.48 -0.19 -2.57
C GLY A 58 -4.12 -1.41 -3.43
N GLN A 59 -4.39 -1.37 -4.74
CA GLN A 59 -3.85 -2.36 -5.67
C GLN A 59 -2.33 -2.14 -5.83
N ILE A 60 -1.54 -3.21 -5.92
CA ILE A 60 -0.07 -3.13 -5.82
C ILE A 60 0.62 -2.23 -6.86
N ASP A 61 0.11 -2.12 -8.09
CA ASP A 61 0.69 -1.23 -9.10
C ASP A 61 0.29 0.23 -8.90
N ASN A 62 -0.89 0.48 -8.33
CA ASN A 62 -1.35 1.82 -7.95
C ASN A 62 -0.79 2.26 -6.59
N LEU A 63 -0.40 1.31 -5.73
CA LEU A 63 0.32 1.57 -4.49
C LEU A 63 1.77 1.95 -4.77
N VAL A 64 2.46 1.16 -5.60
CA VAL A 64 3.87 1.36 -5.97
C VAL A 64 3.92 1.90 -7.40
N ILE A 65 3.76 3.21 -7.51
CA ILE A 65 3.52 3.93 -8.76
C ILE A 65 4.75 4.07 -9.64
N ASN A 66 5.95 3.95 -9.07
CA ASN A 66 7.21 3.90 -9.82
C ASN A 66 8.19 2.95 -9.15
N GLN A 67 9.06 2.31 -9.95
CA GLN A 67 10.20 1.54 -9.46
C GLN A 67 11.48 2.07 -10.12
N PHE A 68 12.54 2.17 -9.34
CA PHE A 68 13.82 2.73 -9.78
C PHE A 68 14.88 1.64 -9.75
N ASP A 69 15.56 1.47 -10.88
CA ASP A 69 16.67 0.54 -11.02
C ASP A 69 17.79 0.88 -10.02
N GLY A 70 18.40 -0.17 -9.45
CA GLY A 70 19.42 -0.04 -8.43
C GLY A 70 19.45 -1.26 -7.51
N TYR A 71 20.36 -1.23 -6.54
CA TYR A 71 20.38 -2.19 -5.45
C TYR A 71 20.47 -1.45 -4.10
N PRO A 72 19.47 -1.60 -3.21
CA PRO A 72 18.21 -2.33 -3.40
C PRO A 72 17.32 -1.68 -4.49
N LEU A 73 16.38 -2.46 -5.04
CA LEU A 73 15.32 -1.92 -5.91
C LEU A 73 14.41 -1.02 -5.06
N LEU A 74 14.14 0.19 -5.52
CA LEU A 74 13.33 1.16 -4.76
C LEU A 74 11.98 1.40 -5.44
N GLY A 75 10.89 1.37 -4.69
CA GLY A 75 9.52 1.56 -5.16
C GLY A 75 8.88 2.79 -4.53
N GLN A 76 8.59 3.82 -5.32
CA GLN A 76 7.87 5.01 -4.83
C GLN A 76 6.42 4.63 -4.51
N GLY A 77 6.09 4.70 -3.22
CA GLY A 77 4.71 4.62 -2.75
C GLY A 77 3.87 5.81 -3.18
N GLN A 78 2.57 5.59 -3.38
CA GLN A 78 1.60 6.61 -3.75
C GLN A 78 1.60 7.76 -2.73
N GLU A 79 1.62 7.47 -1.43
CA GLU A 79 1.57 8.50 -0.39
C GLU A 79 2.89 9.24 -0.13
N SER A 80 4.00 8.87 -0.77
CA SER A 80 5.33 9.44 -0.49
C SER A 80 5.41 10.97 -0.69
N GLY A 81 4.61 11.51 -1.62
CA GLY A 81 4.54 12.96 -1.87
C GLY A 81 3.66 13.72 -0.89
N ARG A 82 2.79 13.04 -0.13
CA ARG A 82 1.84 13.66 0.80
C ARG A 82 2.53 13.97 2.12
N ASP A 83 2.94 12.93 2.84
CA ASP A 83 3.79 12.98 4.03
C ASP A 83 4.27 11.58 4.42
N GLN A 84 5.33 11.52 5.24
CA GLN A 84 5.90 10.26 5.70
C GLN A 84 5.07 9.57 6.79
N GLY A 85 4.19 10.31 7.46
CA GLY A 85 3.25 9.74 8.42
C GLY A 85 2.30 8.76 7.74
N HIS A 86 1.81 9.11 6.56
CA HIS A 86 0.96 8.24 5.76
C HIS A 86 1.74 7.24 4.92
N ALA A 87 2.90 7.60 4.35
CA ALA A 87 3.73 6.63 3.63
C ALA A 87 4.11 5.44 4.53
N THR A 88 4.52 5.71 5.77
CA THR A 88 4.80 4.66 6.77
C THR A 88 3.54 3.94 7.26
N LEU A 89 2.36 4.59 7.27
CA LEU A 89 1.09 3.90 7.54
C LEU A 89 0.77 2.88 6.45
N CYS A 90 0.89 3.27 5.17
CA CYS A 90 0.68 2.37 4.04
C CYS A 90 1.61 1.17 4.08
N MET A 91 2.87 1.39 4.47
CA MET A 91 3.81 0.29 4.71
C MET A 91 3.28 -0.71 5.75
N VAL A 92 2.81 -0.24 6.92
CA VAL A 92 2.24 -1.12 7.96
C VAL A 92 1.01 -1.88 7.45
N LEU A 93 0.11 -1.20 6.74
CA LEU A 93 -1.10 -1.84 6.23
C LEU A 93 -0.78 -2.87 5.14
N ALA A 94 0.15 -2.56 4.24
CA ALA A 94 0.59 -3.46 3.19
C ALA A 94 1.34 -4.68 3.75
N SER A 95 2.20 -4.51 4.77
CA SER A 95 2.84 -5.65 5.45
C SER A 95 1.82 -6.51 6.19
N THR A 96 0.80 -5.89 6.82
CA THR A 96 -0.30 -6.63 7.46
C THR A 96 -1.08 -7.46 6.44
N ILE A 97 -1.40 -6.91 5.26
CA ILE A 97 -2.07 -7.65 4.18
C ILE A 97 -1.21 -8.83 3.71
N ALA A 98 0.09 -8.59 3.50
CA ALA A 98 1.02 -9.63 3.07
C ALA A 98 1.16 -10.75 4.11
N GLU A 99 1.23 -10.40 5.39
CA GLU A 99 1.32 -11.37 6.49
C GLU A 99 0.04 -12.18 6.65
N ILE A 100 -1.14 -11.54 6.55
CA ILE A 100 -2.43 -12.25 6.53
C ILE A 100 -2.46 -13.25 5.37
N ALA A 101 -2.03 -12.84 4.18
CA ALA A 101 -2.00 -13.70 3.01
C ALA A 101 -1.00 -14.86 3.16
N TYR A 102 0.19 -14.57 3.69
CA TYR A 102 1.25 -15.56 3.90
C TYR A 102 0.80 -16.67 4.85
N ASN A 103 0.10 -16.30 5.92
CA ASN A 103 -0.52 -17.26 6.85
C ASN A 103 -1.67 -18.08 6.24
N GLN A 104 -2.11 -17.75 5.03
CA GLN A 104 -3.07 -18.51 4.22
C GLN A 104 -2.41 -19.12 2.97
N SER A 105 -1.09 -19.32 3.00
CA SER A 105 -0.29 -19.90 1.91
C SER A 105 -0.25 -19.08 0.61
N GLU A 106 -0.51 -17.77 0.67
CA GLU A 106 -0.40 -16.84 -0.44
C GLU A 106 0.75 -15.86 -0.20
N ASP A 107 1.85 -16.02 -0.93
CA ASP A 107 3.05 -15.21 -0.75
C ASP A 107 2.97 -13.89 -1.54
N LEU A 108 2.42 -12.85 -0.89
CA LEU A 108 2.40 -11.50 -1.44
C LEU A 108 3.75 -10.77 -1.30
N PHE A 109 4.66 -11.23 -0.44
CA PHE A 109 5.98 -10.61 -0.30
C PHE A 109 6.84 -10.86 -1.54
N SER A 110 6.77 -12.06 -2.12
CA SER A 110 7.48 -12.38 -3.36
C SER A 110 6.73 -11.97 -4.64
N TYR A 111 5.47 -11.57 -4.52
CA TYR A 111 4.62 -11.20 -5.64
C TYR A 111 5.22 -10.06 -6.48
N LYS A 112 5.14 -10.20 -7.82
CA LYS A 112 5.69 -9.28 -8.81
C LYS A 112 7.17 -8.95 -8.59
N ASN A 113 8.00 -9.98 -8.43
CA ASN A 113 9.44 -9.84 -8.21
C ASN A 113 9.75 -8.96 -6.99
N ASN A 114 9.09 -9.24 -5.87
CA ASN A 114 9.24 -8.51 -4.61
C ASN A 114 8.85 -7.02 -4.72
N LYS A 115 7.77 -6.68 -5.43
CA LYS A 115 7.35 -5.29 -5.62
C LYS A 115 7.04 -4.58 -4.29
N LEU A 116 6.41 -5.29 -3.34
CA LEU A 116 6.20 -4.77 -1.98
C LEU A 116 7.52 -4.48 -1.25
N LEU A 117 8.51 -5.37 -1.36
CA LEU A 117 9.83 -5.14 -0.77
C LEU A 117 10.44 -3.84 -1.30
N SER A 118 10.34 -3.56 -2.60
CA SER A 118 10.87 -2.29 -3.14
C SER A 118 10.22 -1.05 -2.51
N PHE A 119 8.93 -1.11 -2.20
CA PHE A 119 8.22 -0.05 -1.50
C PHE A 119 8.67 0.09 -0.04
N PHE A 120 8.92 -1.02 0.64
CA PHE A 120 9.43 -1.02 2.00
C PHE A 120 10.85 -0.44 2.06
N GLU A 121 11.74 -0.86 1.16
CA GLU A 121 13.11 -0.33 1.04
C GLU A 121 13.11 1.18 0.75
N TYR A 122 12.25 1.64 -0.16
CA TYR A 122 12.09 3.07 -0.47
C TYR A 122 11.67 3.86 0.76
N THR A 123 10.64 3.39 1.47
CA THR A 123 10.08 4.07 2.64
C THR A 123 11.07 4.07 3.80
N ALA A 124 11.74 2.93 4.04
CA ALA A 124 12.78 2.78 5.06
C ALA A 124 13.94 3.74 4.80
N LYS A 125 14.52 3.70 3.60
CA LYS A 125 15.65 4.55 3.21
C LYS A 125 15.34 6.02 3.42
N TYR A 126 14.19 6.47 2.93
CA TYR A 126 13.82 7.86 3.12
C TYR A 126 13.58 8.22 4.59
N ASN A 127 12.94 7.35 5.37
CA ASN A 127 12.68 7.58 6.79
C ASN A 127 13.96 7.53 7.64
N LEU A 128 15.02 6.88 7.17
CA LEU A 128 16.38 6.89 7.74
C LEU A 128 17.20 8.14 7.37
N MET A 129 16.54 9.19 6.88
CA MET A 129 17.15 10.46 6.49
C MET A 129 18.04 10.39 5.23
N GLU A 130 17.99 9.30 4.47
CA GLU A 130 18.66 9.20 3.17
C GLU A 130 17.77 9.67 2.00
N ASP A 131 18.39 10.13 0.92
CA ASP A 131 17.64 10.57 -0.26
C ASP A 131 17.15 9.39 -1.11
N VAL A 132 16.01 9.61 -1.77
CA VAL A 132 15.39 8.67 -2.72
C VAL A 132 14.93 9.44 -3.96
N PRO A 133 14.95 8.81 -5.15
CA PRO A 133 14.39 9.42 -6.35
C PRO A 133 12.87 9.60 -6.22
N PHE A 134 12.32 10.58 -6.93
CA PHE A 134 10.89 10.84 -6.94
C PHE A 134 10.43 11.28 -8.34
N VAL A 135 9.35 10.67 -8.83
CA VAL A 135 8.67 11.07 -10.06
C VAL A 135 7.39 11.78 -9.68
N ALA A 136 7.25 13.03 -10.13
CA ALA A 136 6.05 13.82 -9.91
C ALA A 136 4.82 13.15 -10.55
N TYR A 137 3.70 13.21 -9.86
CA TYR A 137 2.43 12.68 -10.37
C TYR A 137 1.26 13.53 -9.89
N THR A 138 0.09 13.30 -10.46
CA THR A 138 -1.15 14.01 -10.13
C THR A 138 -2.29 13.01 -10.09
N ASN A 139 -3.13 13.08 -9.07
CA ASN A 139 -4.31 12.23 -8.98
C ASN A 139 -5.49 12.80 -9.79
N CYS A 140 -6.58 12.05 -9.90
CA CYS A 140 -7.79 12.51 -10.61
C CYS A 140 -8.45 13.78 -10.05
N GLU A 141 -8.13 14.20 -8.83
CA GLU A 141 -8.61 15.45 -8.23
C GLU A 141 -7.69 16.66 -8.48
N ASN A 142 -6.65 16.48 -9.30
CA ASN A 142 -5.61 17.48 -9.53
C ASN A 142 -4.75 17.79 -8.28
N ALA A 143 -4.70 16.88 -7.30
CA ALA A 143 -3.71 16.97 -6.23
C ALA A 143 -2.33 16.60 -6.81
N GLN A 144 -1.47 17.60 -6.95
CA GLN A 144 -0.14 17.44 -7.55
C GLN A 144 0.91 17.16 -6.49
N MET A 145 1.62 16.04 -6.64
CA MET A 145 2.76 15.67 -5.82
C MET A 145 4.02 15.90 -6.64
N THR A 146 4.72 17.01 -6.41
CA THR A 146 5.88 17.41 -7.24
C THR A 146 7.21 16.92 -6.68
N ASN A 147 7.28 16.65 -5.38
CA ASN A 147 8.48 16.18 -4.68
C ASN A 147 8.07 15.20 -3.58
N ILE A 148 9.04 14.41 -3.10
CA ILE A 148 8.87 13.65 -1.87
C ILE A 148 8.70 14.61 -0.68
N SER A 149 7.75 14.32 0.20
CA SER A 149 7.43 15.19 1.35
C SER A 149 8.31 14.84 2.56
N SER A 150 8.96 15.84 3.14
CA SER A 150 9.72 15.71 4.39
C SER A 150 8.85 15.79 5.65
N SER A 151 7.56 16.06 5.50
CA SER A 151 6.62 16.12 6.62
C SER A 151 6.57 14.77 7.34
N ALA A 152 6.69 14.78 8.67
CA ALA A 152 6.72 13.58 9.53
C ALA A 152 7.83 12.55 9.20
N ARG A 153 8.90 12.97 8.50
CA ARG A 153 10.07 12.13 8.22
C ARG A 153 10.81 11.77 9.51
N GLY A 154 11.30 10.54 9.60
CA GLY A 154 11.89 9.97 10.82
C GLY A 154 10.84 9.48 11.82
N SER A 155 9.57 9.36 11.41
CA SER A 155 8.52 8.87 12.30
C SER A 155 8.79 7.41 12.70
N SER A 156 8.62 7.13 13.99
CA SER A 156 8.75 5.77 14.54
C SER A 156 7.42 5.03 14.43
N ARG A 157 7.41 3.85 13.80
CA ARG A 157 6.26 2.93 13.78
C ARG A 157 6.72 1.51 14.13
N PRO A 158 5.97 0.78 14.98
CA PRO A 158 6.31 -0.59 15.37
C PRO A 158 5.85 -1.60 14.30
N ALA A 159 6.45 -1.54 13.10
CA ALA A 159 6.04 -2.42 12.00
C ALA A 159 7.21 -2.90 11.12
N TRP A 160 8.43 -2.43 11.39
CA TRP A 160 9.61 -2.85 10.62
C TRP A 160 9.94 -4.35 10.81
N GLU A 161 9.63 -4.92 11.98
CA GLU A 161 9.81 -6.35 12.29
C GLU A 161 8.89 -7.28 11.49
N LEU A 162 7.76 -6.79 10.96
CA LEU A 162 6.92 -7.59 10.06
C LEU A 162 7.54 -7.73 8.66
N ILE A 163 8.58 -6.96 8.36
CA ILE A 163 9.18 -6.86 7.03
C ILE A 163 10.55 -7.57 7.00
N TYR A 164 11.28 -7.54 8.11
CA TYR A 164 12.65 -8.07 8.28
C TYR A 164 12.74 -8.98 9.49
#